data_AF-A0A075MMB3-F1
#
_entry.id   AF-A0A075MMB3-F1
#
_cell.length_a   1.000
_cell.length_b   1.000
_cell.length_c   1.000
_cell.angle_alpha   90.00
_cell.angle_beta   90.00
_cell.angle_gamma   90.00
#
_symmetry.space_group_name_H-M   'P 1'
#
loop_
_entity.id
_entity.type
_entity.pdbx_description
1 polymer ?
#
loop_
_entity_poly.entity_id
_entity_poly.type
_entity_poly.pdbx_seq_one_letter_code
_entity_poly.pdbx_strand_id
1 'polypeptide(L)' 'MVKPFAVRPAKIALRKKITHCSNCSVEVATVEALFKIEGAVFVRKYCQKCLADAEFEN' A
#
# COMPACT_ATOMS: atom_id res chain seq x y z
N MET A 1 -4.52 -8.65 -12.56
CA MET A 1 -3.99 -7.42 -11.91
C MET A 1 -5.16 -6.58 -11.43
N VAL A 2 -5.30 -6.41 -10.11
CA VAL A 2 -6.37 -5.64 -9.48
C VAL A 2 -5.82 -4.26 -9.07
N LYS A 3 -6.50 -3.19 -9.51
CA LYS A 3 -6.18 -1.82 -9.10
C LYS A 3 -6.77 -1.52 -7.72
N PRO A 4 -6.14 -0.64 -6.93
CA PRO A 4 -6.69 -0.26 -5.64
C PRO A 4 -8.00 0.50 -5.85
N PHE A 5 -9.04 0.13 -5.10
CA PHE A 5 -10.33 0.83 -5.15
C PHE A 5 -10.34 2.07 -4.25
N ALA A 6 -9.42 2.13 -3.28
CA ALA A 6 -9.24 3.27 -2.40
C ALA A 6 -7.79 3.39 -1.97
N VAL A 7 -7.36 4.63 -1.73
CA VAL A 7 -6.07 4.96 -1.14
C VAL A 7 -6.28 5.85 0.07
N ARG A 8 -5.48 5.69 1.11
CA ARG A 8 -5.53 6.53 2.31
C ARG A 8 -4.12 6.78 2.85
N PRO A 9 -3.88 7.88 3.56
CA PRO A 9 -2.58 8.10 4.19
C PRO A 9 -2.29 6.97 5.19
N ALA A 10 -1.10 6.38 5.08
CA ALA A 10 -0.66 5.34 5.98
C ALA A 10 -0.59 5.93 7.39
N LYS A 11 -1.28 5.30 8.35
CA LYS A 11 -1.09 5.65 9.75
C LYS A 11 0.32 5.21 10.12
N ILE A 12 1.25 6.17 10.19
CA ILE A 12 2.55 5.99 10.80
C ILE A 12 2.27 5.74 12.28
N ALA A 13 2.02 4.47 12.62
CA ALA A 13 1.68 4.10 13.98
C ALA A 13 2.83 4.55 14.87
N LEU A 14 2.51 5.36 15.88
CA LEU A 14 3.40 5.85 16.94
C LEU A 14 4.18 4.74 17.68
N ARG A 15 4.01 3.46 17.31
CA ARG A 15 4.71 2.29 17.82
C ARG A 15 5.59 1.64 16.73
N LYS A 16 6.79 2.22 16.57
CA LYS A 16 8.10 1.57 16.30
C LYS A 16 8.34 0.69 15.06
N LYS A 17 7.39 0.44 14.15
CA LYS A 17 7.71 -0.23 12.86
C LYS A 17 7.51 0.70 11.68
N ILE A 18 8.62 1.32 11.25
CA ILE A 18 8.72 1.92 9.92
C ILE A 18 8.38 0.83 8.91
N THR A 19 7.36 1.09 8.09
CA THR A 19 7.00 0.17 7.01
C THR A 19 7.52 0.75 5.71
N HIS A 20 8.24 -0.06 4.94
CA HIS A 20 8.76 0.32 3.63
C HIS A 20 7.73 0.06 2.53
N CYS A 21 7.89 0.74 1.40
CA CYS A 21 7.04 0.58 0.23
C CYS A 21 7.07 -0.87 -0.27
N SER A 22 5.90 -1.46 -0.48
CA SER A 22 5.75 -2.82 -1.01
C SER A 22 6.26 -2.99 -2.45
N ASN A 23 6.48 -1.90 -3.19
CA ASN A 23 7.02 -1.96 -4.54
C ASN A 23 8.56 -1.83 -4.52
N CYS A 24 9.08 -0.68 -4.12
CA CYS A 24 10.52 -0.43 -4.20
C CYS A 24 11.31 -0.92 -2.98
N SER A 25 10.67 -1.18 -1.83
CA SER A 25 11.30 -1.51 -0.54
C SER A 25 12.32 -0.47 0.00
N VAL A 26 12.65 0.57 -0.76
CA VAL A 26 13.60 1.62 -0.39
C VAL A 26 12.92 2.68 0.46
N GLU A 27 11.85 3.29 -0.06
CA GLU A 27 11.23 4.44 0.60
C GLU A 27 10.25 4.01 1.69
N VAL A 28 10.08 4.89 2.69
CA VAL A 28 9.05 4.71 3.71
C VAL A 28 7.69 4.80 3.05
N ALA A 29 6.82 3.83 3.36
CA ALA A 29 5.47 3.85 2.88
C ALA A 29 4.64 4.91 3.62
N THR A 30 4.12 5.86 2.86
CA THR A 30 3.29 6.97 3.35
C THR A 30 1.82 6.80 2.97
N VAL A 31 1.50 5.84 2.10
CA VAL A 31 0.15 5.59 1.59
C VAL A 31 -0.21 4.12 1.76
N GLU A 32 -1.45 3.85 2.14
CA GLU A 32 -2.08 2.53 2.13
C GLU A 32 -3.02 2.44 0.93
N ALA A 33 -2.77 1.47 0.06
CA ALA A 33 -3.62 1.10 -1.06
C ALA A 33 -4.50 -0.10 -0.66
N LEU A 34 -5.81 0.03 -0.87
CA LEU A 34 -6.79 -0.99 -0.55
C LEU A 34 -7.24 -1.69 -1.83
N PHE A 35 -7.14 -3.01 -1.84
CA PHE A 35 -7.51 -3.89 -2.95
C PHE A 35 -8.66 -4.77 -2.52
N LYS A 36 -9.66 -4.93 -3.38
CA LYS A 36 -10.81 -5.82 -3.13
C LYS A 36 -10.66 -7.06 -4.00
N ILE A 37 -10.44 -8.21 -3.37
CA ILE A 37 -10.14 -9.47 -4.05
C ILE A 37 -10.99 -10.55 -3.41
N GLU A 38 -11.84 -11.21 -4.19
CA GLU A 38 -12.66 -12.37 -3.77
C GLU A 38 -13.40 -12.17 -2.43
N GLY A 39 -13.95 -10.97 -2.20
CA GLY A 39 -14.69 -10.63 -0.97
C GLY A 39 -13.82 -10.22 0.23
N ALA A 40 -12.50 -10.31 0.11
CA ALA A 40 -11.54 -9.79 1.09
C ALA A 40 -10.98 -8.42 0.68
N VAL A 41 -10.54 -7.64 1.68
CA VAL A 41 -9.83 -6.37 1.47
C VAL A 41 -8.38 -6.53 1.89
N PHE A 42 -7.48 -6.44 0.91
CA PHE A 42 -6.04 -6.44 1.14
C PHE A 42 -5.54 -5.01 1.25
N VAL A 43 -4.66 -4.76 2.23
CA VAL A 43 -4.02 -3.47 2.42
C VAL A 43 -2.54 -3.63 2.17
N ARG A 44 -2.01 -2.93 1.15
CA ARG A 44 -0.57 -2.82 0.90
C ARG A 44 -0.12 -1.38 1.06
N LYS A 45 1.14 -1.20 1.44
CA LYS A 45 1.70 0.09 1.82
C LYS A 45 2.70 0.53 0.76
N TYR A 46 2.54 1.74 0.22
CA TYR A 46 3.38 2.27 -0.86
C TYR A 46 3.94 3.65 -0.50
N CYS A 47 5.06 4.02 -1.11
CA CYS A 47 5.49 5.42 -1.16
C CYS A 47 4.67 6.15 -2.24
N GLN A 48 4.69 7.49 -2.22
CA GLN A 48 3.93 8.28 -3.20
C GLN A 48 4.38 8.03 -4.65
N LYS A 49 5.67 7.73 -4.88
CA LYS A 49 6.20 7.51 -6.23
C LYS A 49 5.66 6.21 -6.83
N CYS A 50 5.68 5.13 -6.06
CA CYS A 50 5.23 3.82 -6.51
C CYS A 50 3.73 3.59 -6.36
N LEU A 51 2.97 4.59 -5.91
CA LEU A 51 1.51 4.46 -5.78
C LEU A 51 0.84 4.36 -7.16
N ALA A 52 1.39 5.03 -8.18
CA ALA A 52 0.87 4.97 -9.55
C ALA A 52 0.96 3.55 -10.13
N ASP A 53 2.00 2.82 -9.75
CA ASP A 53 2.26 1.42 -10.12
C ASP A 53 1.68 0.44 -9.08
N ALA A 54 0.79 0.88 -8.19
CA ALA A 54 0.22 0.00 -7.18
C ALA A 54 -0.75 -0.99 -7.82
N GLU A 55 -0.29 -2.22 -7.96
CA GLU A 55 -1.08 -3.34 -8.46
C GLU A 55 -0.97 -4.57 -7.53
N PHE A 56 -2.02 -5.40 -7.58
CA PHE A 56 -2.06 -6.67 -6.89
C PHE A 56 -2.26 -7.79 -7.92
N GLU A 57 -1.29 -8.71 -7.97
CA GLU A 57 -1.40 -9.96 -8.71
C GLU A 57 -2.34 -10.90 -7.96
N ASN A 58 -3.31 -11.44 -8.69
CA ASN A 58 -4.26 -12.44 -8.19
C ASN A 58 -3.86 -13.81 -8.72
#